data_AF-S8E0Q8-F1
#
_entry.id   AF-S8E0Q8-F1
#
_cell.length_a   1.000
_cell.length_b   1.000
_cell.length_c   1.000
_cell.angle_alpha   90.00
_cell.angle_beta   90.00
_cell.angle_gamma   90.00
#
_symmetry.space_group_name_H-M   'P 1'
#
loop_
_entity.id
_entity.type
_entity.pdbx_description
1 polymer ?
#
loop_
_entity_poly.entity_id
_entity_poly.type
_entity_poly.pdbx_seq_one_letter_code
_entity_poly.pdbx_strand_id
1 'polypeptide(L)'
;HITDGINGWRTVSAFTDWRHLGHSGVDFGWGAPVAVEPLSRRLLGSVEPCFFLPAEDGGGLKVVVHLQENVIPDFRREMRELEILG
;
A
#
# COMPACT_ATOMS: atom_id res chain seq x y z
N HIS A 1 9.84 -17.76 31.05
CA HIS A 1 9.85 -16.29 31.08
C HIS A 1 10.76 -15.83 29.95
N ILE A 2 10.18 -15.65 28.75
CA ILE A 2 10.90 -15.10 27.59
C ILE A 2 10.77 -13.59 27.73
N THR A 3 11.91 -12.95 27.94
CA THR A 3 12.09 -11.51 28.11
C THR A 3 11.68 -10.76 26.86
N ASP A 4 10.81 -9.76 27.02
CA ASP A 4 10.52 -8.64 26.11
C ASP A 4 10.63 -8.92 24.61
N GLY A 5 9.54 -9.40 24.04
CA GLY A 5 9.33 -9.38 22.59
C GLY A 5 9.28 -7.93 22.09
N ILE A 6 9.98 -7.67 20.99
CA ILE A 6 10.06 -6.39 20.29
C ILE A 6 8.69 -5.72 20.20
N ASN A 7 8.47 -4.66 21.00
CA ASN A 7 7.25 -3.84 20.98
C ASN A 7 7.11 -2.96 19.72
N GLY A 8 8.09 -3.01 18.80
CA GLY A 8 8.19 -2.15 17.62
C GLY A 8 7.16 -2.42 16.52
N TRP A 9 6.43 -3.53 16.56
CA TRP A 9 5.45 -3.85 15.51
C TRP A 9 4.26 -2.87 15.47
N ARG A 10 3.92 -2.20 16.59
CA ARG A 10 2.73 -1.33 16.67
C ARG A 10 2.90 0.03 15.97
N THR A 11 4.14 0.41 15.64
CA THR A 11 4.48 1.73 15.08
C THR A 11 5.34 1.66 13.82
N VAL A 12 5.42 0.49 13.18
CA VAL A 12 6.15 0.31 11.92
C VAL A 12 5.15 0.29 10.76
N SER A 13 5.45 1.06 9.72
CA SER A 13 4.78 0.96 8.42
C SER A 13 5.69 0.21 7.46
N ALA A 14 5.26 -0.95 6.99
CA ALA A 14 5.96 -1.69 5.95
C ALA A 14 5.52 -1.21 4.57
N PHE A 15 6.45 -1.14 3.62
CA PHE A 15 6.14 -0.81 2.22
C PHE A 15 6.65 -1.93 1.31
N THR A 16 5.85 -2.30 0.31
CA THR A 16 6.24 -3.25 -0.73
C THR A 16 5.99 -2.64 -2.10
N ASP A 17 6.98 -2.79 -2.99
CA ASP A 17 6.92 -2.25 -4.35
C ASP A 17 6.50 -3.32 -5.34
N TRP A 18 5.30 -3.16 -5.90
CA TRP A 18 4.70 -4.11 -6.83
C TRP A 18 4.77 -3.64 -8.29
N ARG A 19 5.31 -2.45 -8.55
CA ARG A 19 5.42 -1.89 -9.90
C ARG A 19 6.25 -2.76 -10.85
N HIS A 20 7.17 -3.52 -10.30
CA HIS A 20 8.13 -4.33 -11.06
C HIS A 20 7.82 -5.82 -11.05
N LEU A 21 6.66 -6.25 -10.53
CA LEU A 21 6.28 -7.67 -10.49
C LEU A 21 5.74 -8.20 -11.83
N GLY A 22 5.42 -7.31 -12.78
CA GLY A 22 4.95 -7.70 -14.11
C GLY A 22 3.48 -8.13 -14.18
N HIS A 23 2.73 -8.03 -13.08
CA HIS A 23 1.32 -8.44 -13.03
C HIS A 23 0.42 -7.70 -14.05
N SER A 24 0.72 -6.43 -14.35
CA SER A 24 -0.03 -5.64 -15.34
C SER A 24 0.12 -6.13 -16.78
N GLY A 25 1.13 -6.96 -17.08
CA GLY A 25 1.37 -7.50 -18.43
C GLY A 25 0.86 -8.93 -18.63
N VAL A 26 0.22 -9.53 -17.62
CA VAL A 26 -0.28 -10.91 -17.70
C VAL A 26 -1.54 -10.95 -18.56
N ASP A 27 -1.56 -11.83 -19.56
CA ASP A 27 -2.73 -12.09 -20.39
C ASP A 27 -3.00 -13.60 -20.47
N PHE A 28 -4.19 -14.01 -20.03
CA PHE A 28 -4.64 -15.41 -20.05
C PHE A 28 -5.51 -15.75 -21.28
N GLY A 29 -5.57 -14.87 -22.27
CA GLY A 29 -6.40 -14.99 -23.47
C GLY A 29 -7.62 -14.04 -23.50
N TRP A 30 -7.73 -13.13 -22.52
CA TRP A 30 -8.80 -12.13 -22.42
C TRP A 30 -8.29 -10.68 -22.46
N GLY A 31 -6.99 -10.48 -22.66
CA GLY A 31 -6.32 -9.19 -22.58
C GLY A 31 -5.70 -8.94 -21.19
N ALA A 32 -4.91 -7.87 -21.11
CA ALA A 32 -4.25 -7.44 -19.89
C ALA A 32 -5.26 -6.94 -18.84
N PRO A 33 -4.93 -7.03 -17.54
CA PRO A 33 -5.81 -6.54 -16.48
C PRO A 33 -5.95 -5.01 -16.54
N VAL A 34 -7.18 -4.52 -16.38
CA VAL A 34 -7.46 -3.08 -16.26
C VAL A 34 -6.90 -2.51 -14.95
N ALA A 35 -6.85 -3.32 -13.89
CA ALA A 35 -6.26 -2.95 -12.61
C ALA A 35 -5.73 -4.20 -11.88
N VAL A 36 -4.67 -4.02 -11.09
CA VAL A 36 -4.13 -5.02 -10.18
C VAL A 36 -4.07 -4.41 -8.79
N GLU A 37 -4.81 -4.98 -7.86
CA GLU A 37 -4.90 -4.49 -6.48
C GLU A 37 -4.52 -5.61 -5.50
N PRO A 38 -3.82 -5.28 -4.40
CA PRO A 38 -3.57 -6.24 -3.33
C PRO A 38 -4.88 -6.53 -2.61
N LEU A 39 -5.32 -7.79 -2.65
CA LEU A 39 -6.49 -8.23 -1.90
C LEU A 39 -6.10 -8.43 -0.43
N SER A 40 -6.26 -7.40 0.41
CA SER A 40 -5.80 -7.42 1.81
C SER A 40 -6.92 -7.76 2.79
N ARG A 41 -6.66 -8.68 3.76
CA ARG A 41 -7.31 -8.75 5.10
C ARG A 41 -6.49 -9.57 6.15
N ARG A 42 -5.19 -9.32 6.35
CA ARG A 42 -4.24 -10.08 7.23
C ARG A 42 -3.43 -11.20 6.56
N LEU A 43 -2.67 -10.89 5.50
CA LEU A 43 -1.58 -11.78 5.05
C LEU A 43 -0.64 -12.02 6.25
N LEU A 44 -0.71 -13.22 6.84
CA LEU A 44 0.15 -13.70 7.93
C LEU A 44 -0.10 -13.12 9.35
N GLY A 45 -1.30 -12.61 9.64
CA GLY A 45 -1.64 -12.13 11.00
C GLY A 45 -0.92 -10.84 11.42
N SER A 46 -0.37 -10.13 10.44
CA SER A 46 0.47 -8.94 10.56
C SER A 46 -0.33 -7.67 10.22
N VAL A 47 0.15 -6.49 10.65
CA VAL A 47 -0.35 -5.18 10.17
C VAL A 47 -0.14 -5.14 8.66
N GLU A 48 -1.13 -4.64 7.91
CA GLU A 48 -1.13 -4.66 6.46
C GLU A 48 -0.04 -3.71 5.92
N PRO A 49 0.80 -4.14 4.95
CA PRO A 49 1.82 -3.26 4.39
C PRO A 49 1.20 -2.23 3.45
N CYS A 50 1.86 -1.10 3.25
CA CYS A 50 1.56 -0.15 2.18
C CYS A 50 2.13 -0.66 0.84
N PHE A 51 1.45 -0.36 -0.27
CA PHE A 51 1.80 -0.88 -1.59
C PHE A 51 2.08 0.26 -2.56
N PHE A 52 3.20 0.15 -3.27
CA PHE A 52 3.43 0.93 -4.49
C PHE A 52 2.93 0.14 -5.69
N LEU A 53 1.97 0.71 -6.41
CA LEU A 53 1.33 0.13 -7.58
C LEU A 53 1.62 0.98 -8.83
N PRO A 54 1.66 0.37 -10.02
CA PRO A 54 1.72 1.13 -11.26
C PRO A 54 0.49 2.02 -11.38
N ALA A 55 0.67 3.27 -11.82
CA ALA A 55 -0.46 4.14 -12.15
C ALA A 55 -1.20 3.62 -13.39
N GLU A 56 -2.51 3.77 -13.39
CA GLU A 56 -3.39 3.29 -14.47
C GLU A 56 -3.14 4.03 -15.79
N ASP A 57 -2.68 5.29 -15.72
CA ASP A 57 -2.32 6.12 -16.87
C ASP A 57 -0.86 5.99 -17.32
N GLY A 58 -0.06 5.17 -16.63
CA GLY A 58 1.37 4.96 -16.89
C GLY A 58 2.27 6.17 -16.59
N GLY A 59 1.72 7.29 -16.11
CA GLY A 59 2.44 8.55 -15.89
C GLY A 59 2.91 8.77 -14.47
N GLY A 60 2.50 7.92 -13.52
CA GLY A 60 2.74 8.16 -12.10
C GLY A 60 2.86 6.92 -11.23
N LEU A 61 2.60 7.13 -9.94
CA LEU A 61 2.66 6.13 -8.89
C LEU A 61 1.34 6.13 -8.13
N LYS A 62 0.73 4.95 -7.99
CA LYS A 62 -0.39 4.74 -7.07
C LYS A 62 0.14 4.18 -5.76
N VAL A 63 -0.23 4.78 -4.63
CA VAL A 63 0.16 4.29 -3.30
C VAL A 63 -1.08 3.89 -2.52
N VAL A 64 -1.15 2.63 -2.10
CA VAL A 64 -2.17 2.15 -1.17
C VAL A 64 -1.55 2.13 0.23
N VAL A 65 -2.03 3.00 1.12
CA VAL A 65 -1.54 3.12 2.49
C VAL A 65 -2.49 2.48 3.50
N HIS A 66 -1.94 1.66 4.39
CA HIS A 66 -2.67 1.08 5.51
C HIS A 66 -2.30 1.81 6.79
N LEU A 67 -3.29 2.41 7.44
CA LEU A 67 -3.12 3.29 8.59
C LEU A 67 -4.06 2.86 9.72
N GLN A 68 -3.69 3.19 10.97
CA GLN A 68 -4.60 3.05 12.09
C GLN A 68 -5.78 4.01 11.93
N GLU A 69 -6.99 3.57 12.29
CA GLU A 69 -8.21 4.32 12.04
C GLU A 69 -8.19 5.74 12.64
N ASN A 70 -7.58 5.90 13.81
CA ASN A 70 -7.48 7.17 14.51
C ASN A 70 -6.56 8.20 13.82
N VAL A 71 -5.64 7.79 12.93
CA VAL A 71 -4.73 8.70 12.23
C VAL A 71 -5.19 9.04 10.81
N ILE A 72 -6.19 8.34 10.27
CA ILE A 72 -6.74 8.60 8.93
C ILE A 72 -7.20 10.06 8.75
N PRO A 73 -7.89 10.71 9.72
CA PRO A 73 -8.34 12.10 9.55
C PRO A 73 -7.18 13.09 9.36
N ASP A 74 -6.14 12.99 10.18
CA ASP A 74 -4.97 13.87 10.11
C ASP A 74 -4.16 13.62 8.84
N PHE A 75 -3.92 12.35 8.48
CA PHE A 75 -3.24 12.00 7.23
C PHE A 75 -3.95 12.60 6.00
N ARG A 76 -5.28 12.51 5.95
CA ARG A 76 -6.06 13.11 4.85
C ARG A 76 -5.98 14.64 4.83
N ARG A 77 -5.83 15.29 5.98
CA ARG A 77 -5.64 16.74 6.05
C ARG A 77 -4.30 17.11 5.44
N GLU A 78 -3.22 16.48 5.90
CA GLU A 78 -1.86 16.77 5.42
C GLU A 78 -1.69 16.48 3.92
N MET A 79 -2.24 15.37 3.41
CA MET A 79 -2.17 15.07 1.98
C MET A 79 -2.86 16.12 1.11
N ARG A 80 -4.00 16.68 1.55
CA ARG A 80 -4.66 17.78 0.83
C ARG A 80 -3.85 19.07 0.86
N GLU A 81 -3.16 19.35 1.95
CA GLU A 81 -2.27 20.52 2.05
C GLU A 81 -1.09 20.39 1.07
N LEU A 82 -0.53 19.17 0.92
CA LEU A 82 0.52 18.88 -0.05
C LEU A 82 0.05 18.98 -1.51
N GLU A 83 -1.18 18.55 -1.80
CA GLU A 83 -1.79 18.70 -3.13
C GLU A 83 -1.96 20.17 -3.55
N ILE A 84 -2.17 21.09 -2.61
CA ILE A 84 -2.32 22.53 -2.90
C ILE A 84 -0.95 23.20 -3.14
N LEU A 85 0.14 22.60 -2.65
CA LEU A 85 1.50 23.13 -2.73
C LEU A 85 2.27 22.70 -3.99
N GLY A 86 1.80 21.66 -4.70
CA GLY A 86 2.40 21.15 -5.94
C GLY A 86 1.73 21.69 -7.19
#